data_AF-A0A5Z2YKP0-F1
#
_entry.id   AF-A0A5Z2YKP0-F1
#
_cell.length_a   1.000
_cell.length_b   1.000
_cell.length_c   1.000
_cell.angle_alpha   90.00
_cell.angle_beta   90.00
_cell.angle_gamma   90.00
#
_symmetry.space_group_name_H-M   'P 1'
#
loop_
_entity.id
_entity.type
_entity.pdbx_description
1 polymer ?
#
loop_
_entity_poly.entity_id
_entity_poly.type
_entity_poly.pdbx_seq_one_letter_code
_entity_poly.pdbx_strand_id
1 'polypeptide(L)' 'MNGETLQRIVEEIVSRLQRRAQSTVTLSVAQLRDADCPALFCQHASLRILLVDL' A
#
# COMPACT_ATOMS: atom_id res chain seq x y z
N MET A 1 25.88 -16.97 -3.74
CA MET A 1 24.85 -16.10 -3.12
C MET A 1 24.48 -16.75 -1.79
N ASN A 2 24.74 -16.08 -0.67
CA ASN A 2 24.63 -16.67 0.66
C ASN A 2 23.16 -16.73 1.09
N GLY A 3 22.73 -17.87 1.66
CA GLY A 3 21.33 -18.07 2.08
C GLY A 3 20.80 -16.98 3.02
N GLU A 4 21.66 -16.39 3.83
CA GLU A 4 21.34 -15.26 4.73
C GLU A 4 20.89 -14.00 3.97
N THR A 5 21.51 -13.68 2.84
CA THR A 5 21.12 -12.50 2.04
C THR A 5 19.72 -12.70 1.46
N LEU A 6 19.44 -13.92 1.00
CA LEU A 6 18.15 -14.27 0.40
C LEU A 6 17.05 -14.27 1.47
N GLN A 7 17.34 -14.79 2.67
CA GLN A 7 16.43 -14.74 3.80
C GLN A 7 16.11 -13.30 4.23
N ARG A 8 17.12 -12.43 4.35
CA ARG A 8 16.90 -11.01 4.68
C ARG A 8 16.03 -10.29 3.63
N ILE A 9 16.21 -10.60 2.34
CA ILE A 9 15.37 -10.05 1.26
C ILE A 9 13.92 -10.52 1.42
N VAL A 10 13.70 -11.81 1.70
CA VAL A 10 12.35 -12.36 1.88
C VAL A 10 11.67 -11.74 3.11
N GLU A 11 12.36 -11.65 4.25
CA GLU A 11 11.82 -11.03 5.46
C GLU A 11 11.42 -9.56 5.23
N GLU A 12 12.26 -8.80 4.52
CA GLU A 12 11.98 -7.40 4.18
C GLU A 12 10.76 -7.29 3.24
N ILE A 13 10.64 -8.17 2.25
CA ILE A 13 9.48 -8.20 1.34
C ILE A 13 8.20 -8.55 2.11
N VAL A 14 8.24 -9.57 2.97
CA VAL A 14 7.08 -9.98 3.78
C VAL A 14 6.64 -8.85 4.72
N SER A 15 7.59 -8.20 5.39
CA SER A 15 7.32 -7.03 6.26
C SER A 15 6.64 -5.89 5.49
N ARG A 16 7.13 -5.57 4.29
CA ARG A 16 6.55 -4.54 3.44
C ARG A 16 5.15 -4.92 2.94
N LEU A 17 4.94 -6.18 2.55
CA LEU A 17 3.64 -6.67 2.12
C LEU A 17 2.61 -6.66 3.25
N GLN A 18 2.99 -7.11 4.45
CA GLN A 18 2.13 -7.05 5.64
C GLN A 18 1.74 -5.61 5.98
N ARG A 19 2.69 -4.67 5.93
CA ARG A 19 2.41 -3.25 6.15
C ARG A 19 1.43 -2.70 5.12
N ARG A 20 1.59 -3.03 3.83
CA ARG A 20 0.63 -2.63 2.77
C ARG A 20 -0.75 -3.25 2.96
N ALA A 21 -0.81 -4.51 3.43
CA ALA A 21 -2.08 -5.21 3.69
C ALA A 21 -2.86 -4.55 4.83
N GLN A 22 -2.17 -4.01 5.82
CA GLN A 22 -2.79 -3.32 6.96
C GLN A 22 -3.06 -1.83 6.69
N SER A 23 -2.29 -1.22 5.79
CA SER A 23 -2.52 0.15 5.33
C SER A 23 -3.66 0.19 4.31
N THR A 24 -4.89 0.28 4.78
CA THR A 24 -6.05 0.63 3.94
C THR A 24 -6.27 2.14 4.02
N VAL A 25 -6.20 2.84 2.88
CA VAL A 25 -6.55 4.26 2.82
C VAL A 25 -7.98 4.41 2.32
N THR A 26 -8.72 5.27 3.01
CA THR A 26 -10.08 5.65 2.64
C THR A 26 -10.02 7.08 2.11
N LEU A 27 -10.41 7.26 0.85
CA LEU A 27 -10.36 8.55 0.17
C LEU A 27 -11.75 8.93 -0.31
N SER A 28 -12.07 10.21 -0.23
CA SER A 28 -13.22 10.78 -0.95
C SER A 28 -12.89 10.96 -2.43
N VAL A 29 -13.92 11.16 -3.27
CA VAL A 29 -13.72 11.39 -4.72
C VAL A 29 -12.91 12.65 -5.00
N ALA A 30 -13.06 13.70 -4.20
CA ALA A 30 -12.25 14.91 -4.31
C ALA A 30 -10.78 14.64 -3.98
N GLN A 31 -10.50 13.91 -2.90
CA GLN A 31 -9.13 13.55 -2.51
C GLN A 31 -8.46 12.62 -3.51
N LEU A 32 -9.22 11.70 -4.13
CA LEU A 32 -8.70 10.82 -5.16
C LEU A 32 -8.26 11.60 -6.41
N ARG A 33 -8.97 12.68 -6.77
CA ARG A 33 -8.62 13.52 -7.92
C ARG A 33 -7.30 14.26 -7.74
N ASP A 34 -6.99 14.67 -6.52
CA ASP A 34 -5.76 15.41 -6.19
C ASP A 34 -4.62 14.50 -5.71
N ALA A 35 -4.88 13.20 -5.52
CA ALA A 35 -3.90 12.29 -4.97
C ALA A 35 -2.92 11.74 -6.02
N ASP A 36 -1.68 11.56 -5.58
CA ASP A 36 -0.63 10.92 -6.36
C ASP A 36 -0.87 9.40 -6.43
N CYS A 37 -1.65 8.99 -7.43
CA CYS A 37 -2.11 7.62 -7.63
C CYS A 37 -0.97 6.58 -7.61
N PRO A 38 0.17 6.78 -8.31
CA PRO A 38 1.34 5.88 -8.22
C PRO A 38 1.83 5.64 -6.80
N ALA A 39 1.93 6.70 -5.98
CA ALA A 39 2.38 6.59 -4.60
C ALA A 39 1.37 5.81 -3.74
N LEU A 40 0.07 6.05 -3.93
CA LEU A 40 -0.99 5.33 -3.23
C LEU A 40 -0.97 3.83 -3.55
N PHE A 41 -0.87 3.44 -4.83
CA PHE A 41 -0.83 2.03 -5.22
C PHE A 41 0.43 1.31 -4.70
N CYS A 42 1.54 2.03 -4.54
CA CYS A 42 2.77 1.46 -4.00
C CYS A 42 2.72 1.26 -2.47
N GLN A 43 1.87 2.00 -1.77
CA GLN A 43 1.80 2.04 -0.30
C GLN A 43 0.64 1.23 0.28
N HIS A 44 -0.37 0.92 -0.54
CA HIS A 44 -1.59 0.26 -0.11
C HIS A 44 -1.85 -1.02 -0.90
N ALA A 45 -2.15 -2.12 -0.22
CA ALA A 45 -2.55 -3.37 -0.89
C ALA A 45 -3.99 -3.31 -1.40
N SER A 46 -4.81 -2.43 -0.82
CA SER A 46 -6.19 -2.22 -1.23
C SER A 46 -6.57 -0.74 -1.11
N LEU A 47 -7.38 -0.27 -2.05
CA LEU A 47 -7.95 1.08 -2.05
C LEU A 47 -9.46 0.96 -1.92
N ARG A 48 -10.02 1.65 -0.93
CA ARG A 48 -11.47 1.71 -0.72
C ARG A 48 -11.95 3.14 -0.94
N ILE A 49 -12.73 3.32 -1.99
CA ILE A 49 -13.36 4.60 -2.31
C ILE A 49 -14.74 4.60 -1.67
N LEU A 50 -14.99 5.55 -0.77
CA LEU A 50 -16.33 5.79 -0.22
C LEU A 50 -16.91 7.02 -0.91
N LEU A 51 -18.00 6.82 -1.64
CA LEU A 51 -18.85 7.92 -2.06
C LEU A 51 -19.62 8.37 -0.82
N VAL A 52 -19.17 9.46 -0.20
CA VAL A 52 -19.97 10.19 0.77
C VAL A 52 -20.66 11.26 -0.03
N ASP A 53 -21.94 11.04 -0.36
CA ASP A 53 -22.82 12.11 -0.85
C ASP A 53 -22.90 13.16 0.27
N LEU A 54 -22.36 14.34 0.01
CA LEU A 54 -22.46 15.51 0.88
C LEU A 54 -23.69 16.33 0.49
#